data_AF-A0A256IMC5-F1
#
_entry.id   AF-A0A256IMC5-F1
#
_cell.length_a   1.000
_cell.length_b   1.000
_cell.length_c   1.000
_cell.angle_alpha   90.00
_cell.angle_beta   90.00
_cell.angle_gamma   90.00
#
_symmetry.space_group_name_H-M   'P 1'
#
loop_
_entity.id
_entity.type
_entity.pdbx_description
1 polymer ?
#
loop_
_entity_poly.entity_id
_entity_poly.type
_entity_poly.pdbx_seq_one_letter_code
_entity_poly.pdbx_strand_id
1 'polypeptide(L)'
;MSVPAPTRPWYCRDDVVDEYKQTLAEDGESLPMLKKLKIIRAIIVNLGVITIVLYSIFRGGDPTFLGGFGLSILGAYNGVELLDYAALLQAYSEVQTADGED
;
A
#
# COMPACT_ATOMS: atom_id res chain seq x y z
N MET A 1 21.26 -9.39 -24.38
CA MET A 1 20.77 -8.00 -24.50
C MET A 1 19.94 -7.73 -23.26
N SER A 2 20.32 -6.78 -22.40
CA SER A 2 19.50 -6.38 -21.26
C SER A 2 18.40 -5.46 -21.76
N VAL A 3 17.14 -5.84 -21.52
CA VAL A 3 15.99 -4.95 -21.77
C VAL A 3 16.17 -3.70 -20.90
N PRO A 4 16.08 -2.48 -21.45
CA PRO A 4 16.15 -1.28 -20.63
C PRO A 4 14.99 -1.30 -19.62
N ALA A 5 15.30 -1.08 -18.34
CA ALA A 5 14.28 -1.01 -17.31
C ALA A 5 13.29 0.12 -17.63
N PRO A 6 11.97 -0.12 -17.50
CA PRO A 6 10.98 0.93 -17.73
C PRO A 6 11.25 2.13 -16.80
N THR A 7 11.19 3.34 -17.33
CA THR A 7 11.39 4.56 -16.54
C THR A 7 10.15 4.83 -15.67
N ARG A 8 10.11 4.23 -14.49
CA ARG A 8 9.04 4.40 -13.49
C ARG A 8 9.38 5.51 -12.48
N PRO A 9 8.38 6.12 -11.81
CA PRO A 9 8.63 7.05 -10.72
C PRO A 9 9.44 6.40 -9.59
N TRP A 10 10.34 7.15 -8.95
CA TRP A 10 11.25 6.63 -7.91
C TRP A 10 10.55 5.96 -6.71
N TYR A 11 9.29 6.31 -6.45
CA TYR A 11 8.48 5.78 -5.37
C TYR A 11 7.71 4.50 -5.75
N CYS A 12 7.72 4.10 -7.03
CA CYS A 12 7.17 2.85 -7.52
C CYS A 12 8.31 1.84 -7.64
N ARG A 13 8.33 0.82 -6.77
CA ARG A 13 9.37 -0.21 -6.79
C ARG A 13 9.13 -1.18 -7.95
N ASP A 14 10.13 -1.38 -8.80
CA ASP A 14 9.97 -2.11 -10.06
C ASP A 14 9.47 -3.55 -9.87
N ASP A 15 10.04 -4.28 -8.91
CA ASP A 15 9.66 -5.65 -8.57
C ASP A 15 8.18 -5.75 -8.15
N VAL A 16 7.69 -4.80 -7.36
CA VAL A 16 6.30 -4.76 -6.89
C VAL A 16 5.34 -4.42 -8.03
N VAL A 17 5.74 -3.49 -8.91
CA VAL A 17 4.95 -3.17 -10.11
C VAL A 17 4.84 -4.41 -11.00
N ASP A 18 5.94 -5.12 -11.24
CA ASP A 18 5.95 -6.31 -12.08
C ASP A 18 5.11 -7.46 -11.49
N GLU A 19 5.15 -7.65 -10.16
CA GLU A 19 4.28 -8.60 -9.45
C GLU A 19 2.79 -8.25 -9.65
N TYR A 20 2.39 -6.99 -9.48
CA TYR A 20 1.01 -6.59 -9.71
C TYR A 20 0.58 -6.71 -11.17
N LYS A 21 1.48 -6.49 -12.13
CA LYS A 21 1.19 -6.74 -13.55
C LYS A 21 0.89 -8.22 -13.77
N GLN A 22 1.68 -9.10 -13.17
CA GLN A 22 1.44 -10.55 -13.24
C GLN A 22 0.08 -10.90 -12.64
N THR A 23 -0.25 -10.41 -11.44
CA THR A 23 -1.56 -10.67 -10.81
C THR A 23 -2.73 -10.15 -11.65
N LEU A 24 -2.61 -8.95 -12.23
CA LEU A 24 -3.64 -8.36 -13.08
C LEU A 24 -3.84 -9.14 -14.39
N ALA A 25 -2.78 -9.73 -14.94
CA ALA A 25 -2.80 -10.46 -16.20
C ALA A 25 -3.15 -11.95 -16.05
N GLU A 26 -2.64 -12.64 -15.02
CA GLU A 26 -2.74 -14.10 -14.86
C GLU A 26 -3.92 -14.52 -13.99
N ASP A 27 -4.15 -13.86 -12.86
CA ASP A 27 -5.16 -14.28 -11.88
C ASP A 27 -6.56 -13.71 -12.20
N GLY A 28 -6.66 -12.79 -13.16
CA GLY A 28 -7.90 -12.09 -13.51
C GLY A 28 -8.48 -11.29 -12.35
N GLU A 29 -7.69 -11.01 -11.31
CA GLU A 29 -8.17 -10.31 -10.14
C GLU A 29 -8.42 -8.84 -10.50
N SER A 30 -9.69 -8.45 -10.44
CA SER A 30 -10.08 -7.10 -10.84
C SER A 30 -9.43 -6.07 -9.90
N LEU A 31 -8.86 -4.99 -10.48
CA LEU A 31 -8.34 -3.84 -9.72
C LEU A 31 -9.29 -3.39 -8.58
N PRO A 32 -10.63 -3.33 -8.75
CA PRO A 32 -11.55 -3.01 -7.66
C PRO A 32 -11.47 -3.93 -6.44
N MET A 33 -11.17 -5.23 -6.61
CA MET A 33 -11.03 -6.19 -5.51
C MET A 33 -9.76 -5.92 -4.70
N LEU A 34 -8.61 -5.78 -5.36
CA LEU A 34 -7.34 -5.43 -4.73
C LEU A 34 -7.45 -4.11 -3.94
N LYS A 35 -8.13 -3.10 -4.51
CA LYS A 35 -8.39 -1.83 -3.79
C LYS A 35 -9.21 -2.02 -2.53
N LYS A 36 -10.28 -2.83 -2.58
CA LYS A 36 -11.14 -3.09 -1.42
C LYS A 36 -10.37 -3.74 -0.28
N LEU A 37 -9.55 -4.76 -0.57
CA LEU A 37 -8.75 -5.45 0.43
C LEU A 37 -7.76 -4.49 1.12
N LYS A 38 -7.07 -3.65 0.35
CA LYS A 38 -6.16 -2.64 0.90
C LYS A 38 -6.89 -1.61 1.79
N ILE A 39 -8.06 -1.13 1.37
CA ILE A 39 -8.87 -0.19 2.18
C ILE A 39 -9.31 -0.83 3.50
N ILE A 40 -9.81 -2.07 3.45
CA ILE A 40 -10.23 -2.80 4.66
C ILE A 40 -9.04 -2.96 5.62
N ARG A 41 -7.87 -3.33 5.09
CA ARG A 41 -6.65 -3.47 5.89
C ARG A 41 -6.26 -2.16 6.58
N ALA A 42 -6.24 -1.07 5.82
CA ALA A 42 -5.95 0.26 6.36
C ALA A 42 -6.92 0.65 7.48
N ILE A 43 -8.22 0.39 7.32
CA ILE A 43 -9.25 0.69 8.35
C ILE A 43 -8.99 -0.12 9.62
N ILE A 44 -8.82 -1.44 9.49
CA ILE A 44 -8.62 -2.33 10.64
C ILE A 44 -7.37 -1.93 11.42
N VAL A 45 -6.26 -1.68 10.73
CA VAL A 45 -5.00 -1.33 11.39
C VAL A 45 -5.08 0.04 12.05
N ASN A 46 -5.60 1.06 11.36
CA ASN A 46 -5.73 2.40 11.94
C ASN A 46 -6.64 2.40 13.17
N LEU A 47 -7.81 1.75 13.10
CA LEU A 47 -8.71 1.62 14.26
C LEU A 47 -8.06 0.85 15.39
N GLY A 48 -7.40 -0.27 15.09
CA GLY A 48 -6.70 -1.09 16.08
C GLY A 48 -5.64 -0.28 16.84
N VAL A 49 -4.76 0.41 16.12
CA VAL A 49 -3.69 1.23 16.74
C VAL A 49 -4.29 2.37 17.56
N ILE A 50 -5.25 3.12 17.01
CA ILE A 50 -5.88 4.23 17.73
C ILE A 50 -6.58 3.74 19.01
N THR A 51 -7.37 2.67 18.93
CA THR A 51 -8.06 2.11 20.09
C THR A 51 -7.09 1.65 21.16
N ILE A 52 -6.03 0.92 20.79
CA ILE A 52 -5.04 0.42 21.75
C ILE A 52 -4.29 1.57 22.43
N VAL A 53 -3.85 2.56 21.65
CA VAL A 53 -3.11 3.72 22.18
C VAL A 53 -3.99 4.54 23.12
N LEU A 54 -5.20 4.89 22.70
CA LEU A 54 -6.13 5.66 23.53
C LEU A 54 -6.53 4.91 24.79
N TYR A 55 -6.80 3.61 24.68
CA TYR A 55 -7.11 2.78 25.85
C TYR A 55 -5.95 2.72 26.83
N SER A 56 -4.71 2.57 26.34
CA SER A 56 -3.51 2.51 27.18
C SER A 56 -3.26 3.84 27.90
N ILE A 57 -3.44 4.97 27.21
CA ILE A 57 -3.35 6.30 27.81
C ILE A 57 -4.45 6.47 28.88
N PHE A 58 -5.68 6.06 28.57
CA PHE A 58 -6.80 6.13 29.51
C PHE A 58 -6.56 5.30 30.79
N ARG A 59 -5.80 4.20 30.69
CA ARG A 59 -5.41 3.36 31.84
C ARG A 59 -4.20 3.90 32.61
N GLY A 60 -3.72 5.10 32.29
CA GLY A 60 -2.63 5.79 32.99
C GLY A 60 -1.25 5.61 32.36
N GLY A 61 -1.17 5.13 31.11
CA GLY A 61 0.09 5.09 30.37
C GLY A 61 0.60 6.49 29.99
N ASP A 62 1.92 6.64 29.81
CA ASP A 62 2.52 7.91 29.42
C ASP A 62 2.04 8.36 28.02
N PRO A 63 1.32 9.49 27.91
CA PRO A 63 0.78 9.97 26.65
C PRO A 63 1.86 10.41 25.66
N THR A 64 3.03 10.84 26.15
CA THR A 64 4.12 11.29 25.27
C THR A 64 4.69 10.10 24.52
N PHE A 65 5.06 9.05 25.25
CA PHE A 65 5.60 7.83 24.67
C PHE A 65 4.55 7.10 23.82
N LEU A 66 3.36 6.83 24.36
CA LEU A 66 2.32 6.09 23.65
C LEU A 66 1.78 6.85 22.45
N GLY A 67 1.61 8.16 22.57
CA GLY A 67 1.18 9.03 21.46
C GLY A 67 2.23 9.07 20.36
N GLY A 68 3.50 9.30 20.71
CA GLY A 68 4.60 9.32 19.75
C GLY A 68 4.79 7.98 19.04
N PHE A 69 4.74 6.87 19.80
CA PHE A 69 4.85 5.52 19.24
C PHE A 69 3.67 5.17 18.35
N GLY A 70 2.44 5.45 18.80
CA GLY A 70 1.23 5.26 18.02
C GLY A 70 1.25 6.04 16.71
N LEU A 71 1.64 7.32 16.75
CA LEU A 71 1.75 8.16 15.56
C LEU A 71 2.85 7.67 14.61
N SER A 72 3.96 7.17 15.15
CA SER A 72 5.04 6.58 14.35
C SER A 72 4.56 5.33 13.61
N ILE A 73 3.80 4.45 14.29
CA ILE A 73 3.20 3.26 13.65
C ILE A 73 2.22 3.68 12.56
N LEU A 74 1.31 4.60 12.85
CA LEU A 74 0.34 5.10 11.87
C LEU A 74 1.08 5.68 10.66
N GLY A 75 2.07 6.55 10.86
CA GLY A 75 2.84 7.14 9.77
C GLY A 75 3.57 6.10 8.93
N ALA A 76 4.29 5.17 9.58
CA ALA A 76 5.04 4.12 8.89
C ALA A 76 4.11 3.19 8.09
N TYR A 77 3.02 2.73 8.70
CA TYR A 77 2.09 1.79 8.08
C TYR A 77 1.36 2.42 6.88
N ASN A 78 0.81 3.64 7.06
CA ASN A 78 0.15 4.36 5.97
C ASN A 78 1.15 4.73 4.85
N GLY A 79 2.41 5.02 5.19
CA GLY A 79 3.46 5.28 4.20
C GLY A 79 3.76 4.07 3.32
N VAL A 80 3.92 2.88 3.92
CA VAL A 80 4.15 1.63 3.18
C VAL A 80 2.95 1.30 2.28
N GLU A 81 1.73 1.39 2.80
CA GLU A 81 0.53 1.13 2.00
C GLU A 81 0.36 2.12 0.83
N LEU A 82 0.75 3.38 1.01
CA LEU A 82 0.70 4.39 -0.06
C LEU A 82 1.67 4.05 -1.20
N LEU A 83 2.90 3.65 -0.89
CA LEU A 83 3.89 3.24 -1.89
C LEU A 83 3.42 1.99 -2.65
N ASP A 84 2.88 1.02 -1.93
CA ASP A 84 2.34 -0.21 -2.48
C ASP A 84 1.09 0.03 -3.36
N TYR A 85 0.25 1.01 -2.98
CA TYR A 85 -0.87 1.45 -3.81
C TYR A 85 -0.41 2.17 -5.08
N ALA A 86 0.64 3.00 -4.98
CA ALA A 86 1.23 3.65 -6.14
C ALA A 86 1.79 2.63 -7.15
N ALA A 87 2.47 1.60 -6.67
CA ALA A 87 2.95 0.50 -7.50
C ALA A 87 1.80 -0.24 -8.22
N LEU A 88 0.69 -0.51 -7.52
CA LEU A 88 -0.50 -1.13 -8.13
C LEU A 88 -1.11 -0.25 -9.24
N LEU A 89 -1.19 1.08 -9.03
CA LEU A 89 -1.70 2.00 -10.06
C LEU A 89 -0.77 2.06 -11.27
N GLN A 90 0.55 2.07 -11.04
CA GLN A 90 1.53 2.01 -12.12
C GLN A 90 1.37 0.73 -12.94
N ALA A 91 1.28 -0.43 -12.27
CA ALA A 91 1.04 -1.72 -12.91
C ALA A 91 -0.23 -1.72 -13.76
N TYR A 92 -1.33 -1.21 -13.22
CA TYR A 92 -2.60 -1.09 -13.94
C TYR A 92 -2.48 -0.22 -15.19
N SER A 93 -1.78 0.92 -15.10
CA SER A 93 -1.58 1.81 -16.25
C SER A 93 -0.74 1.16 -17.36
N GLU A 94 0.27 0.37 -16.99
CA GLU A 94 1.12 -0.34 -17.95
C GLU A 94 0.35 -1.47 -18.65
N VAL A 95 -0.47 -2.23 -17.93
CA VAL A 95 -1.33 -3.28 -18.54
C VAL A 95 -2.34 -2.66 -19.50
N GLN A 96 -3.01 -1.57 -19.11
CA GLN A 96 -4.01 -0.92 -19.97
C GLN A 96 -3.41 -0.28 -21.23
N THR A 97 -2.17 0.23 -21.15
CA THR A 97 -1.48 0.79 -22.32
C THR A 97 -1.07 -0.32 -23.28
N ALA A 98 -0.57 -1.45 -22.76
CA ALA A 98 -0.24 -2.63 -23.57
C ALA A 98 -1.46 -3.20 -24.30
N ASP A 99 -2.60 -3.33 -23.64
CA ASP A 99 -3.86 -3.81 -24.26
C ASP A 99 -4.43 -2.86 -25.33
N GLY A 100 -4.05 -1.59 -25.31
CA GLY A 100 -4.55 -0.56 -26.24
C GLY A 100 -3.69 -0.34 -27.49
N GLU A 101 -2.50 -0.93 -27.54
CA GLU A 101 -1.58 -0.89 -28.69
C GLU A 101 -1.70 -2.12 -29.63
N ASP A 102 -2.55 -3.10 -29.29
CA ASP A 102 -2.98 -4.22 -30.14
C ASP A 102 -4.32 -3.94 -30.86
#